data_AF-A0A9W4E3V5-F1
#
_entry.id   AF-A0A9W4E3V5-F1
#
_cell.length_a   1.000
_cell.length_b   1.000
_cell.length_c   1.000
_cell.angle_alpha   90.00
_cell.angle_beta   90.00
_cell.angle_gamma   90.00
#
_symmetry.space_group_name_H-M   'P 1'
#
loop_
_entity.id
_entity.type
_entity.pdbx_description
1 polymer ?
#
loop_
_entity_poly.entity_id
_entity_poly.type
_entity_poly.pdbx_seq_one_letter_code
_entity_poly.pdbx_strand_id
1 'polypeptide(L)'
;MPQTPPPFSELLAGAATSAVHLETRDTYYSTPRFEAWRSGDEVDWADRSAWWQPFHDAVAAAVSRGVTVRRARVVSEPVTEYVRWEHYLTRANIEAGEDVRWLPRSQATRLLLPANDYWLFDGRLARIHHFAGAGDLVRDELADDPGLMGQLADAFEQVWNLAITHDEYKIQ
;
A
#
# COMPACT_ATOMS: atom_id res chain seq x y z
N MET A 1 11.54 -10.52 24.41
CA MET A 1 11.84 -9.34 23.56
C MET A 1 10.98 -9.49 22.31
N PRO A 2 10.10 -8.54 21.96
CA PRO A 2 9.47 -8.61 20.65
C PRO A 2 10.57 -8.51 19.60
N GLN A 3 10.66 -9.51 18.73
CA GLN A 3 11.64 -9.51 17.65
C GLN A 3 11.25 -8.45 16.63
N THR A 4 12.21 -7.65 16.19
CA THR A 4 12.02 -6.75 15.05
C THR A 4 11.66 -7.59 13.83
N PRO A 5 10.53 -7.32 13.16
CA PRO A 5 10.17 -8.09 11.98
C PRO A 5 11.19 -7.90 10.85
N PRO A 6 11.36 -8.89 9.96
CA PRO A 6 12.24 -8.78 8.81
C PRO A 6 11.91 -7.55 7.94
N PRO A 7 12.89 -7.01 7.21
CA PRO A 7 12.66 -5.95 6.24
C PRO A 7 11.59 -6.34 5.21
N PHE A 8 10.85 -5.34 4.71
CA PHE A 8 9.81 -5.57 3.70
C PHE A 8 10.37 -6.29 2.46
N SER A 9 11.55 -5.88 2.00
CA SER A 9 12.22 -6.47 0.85
C SER A 9 12.50 -7.97 1.03
N GLU A 10 12.78 -8.42 2.25
CA GLU A 10 13.00 -9.84 2.55
C GLU A 10 11.69 -10.63 2.50
N LEU A 11 10.64 -10.10 3.11
CA LEU A 11 9.30 -10.72 3.06
C LEU A 11 8.80 -10.84 1.62
N LEU A 12 8.94 -9.76 0.83
CA LEU A 12 8.56 -9.75 -0.57
C LEU A 12 9.46 -10.63 -1.44
N ALA A 13 10.74 -10.77 -1.11
CA ALA A 13 11.62 -11.73 -1.78
C ALA A 13 11.19 -13.19 -1.54
N GLY A 14 10.59 -13.47 -0.38
CA GLY A 14 10.02 -14.78 -0.04
C GLY A 14 8.63 -15.08 -0.61
N ALA A 15 7.96 -14.10 -1.23
CA ALA A 15 6.68 -14.30 -1.89
C ALA A 15 6.85 -15.04 -3.22
N ALA A 16 5.93 -15.96 -3.52
CA ALA A 16 5.99 -16.85 -4.68
C ALA A 16 4.85 -16.62 -5.68
N THR A 17 3.65 -16.24 -5.22
CA THR A 17 2.45 -16.10 -6.05
C THR A 17 1.86 -14.71 -5.98
N SER A 18 1.76 -14.12 -4.78
CA SER A 18 1.09 -12.84 -4.61
C SER A 18 1.59 -12.05 -3.41
N ALA A 19 1.49 -10.73 -3.50
CA ALA A 19 1.64 -9.81 -2.38
C ALA A 19 0.57 -8.73 -2.52
N VAL A 20 -0.31 -8.61 -1.52
CA VAL A 20 -1.40 -7.62 -1.53
C VAL A 20 -1.24 -6.64 -0.37
N HIS A 21 -1.51 -5.36 -0.60
CA HIS A 21 -1.41 -4.31 0.40
C HIS A 21 -2.72 -3.55 0.53
N LEU A 22 -3.33 -3.57 1.73
CA LEU A 22 -4.50 -2.76 2.03
C LEU A 22 -4.10 -1.54 2.88
N GLU A 23 -4.45 -0.36 2.39
CA GLU A 23 -4.29 0.91 3.10
C GLU A 23 -5.66 1.55 3.31
N THR A 24 -5.96 1.96 4.54
CA THR A 24 -7.28 2.46 4.93
C THR A 24 -7.25 3.86 5.53
N ARG A 25 -6.05 4.43 5.73
CA ARG A 25 -5.84 5.73 6.37
C ARG A 25 -5.74 6.83 5.31
N ASP A 26 -6.25 8.01 5.64
CA ASP A 26 -6.15 9.19 4.76
C ASP A 26 -4.87 10.00 4.98
N THR A 27 -4.11 9.70 6.03
CA THR A 27 -2.87 10.40 6.38
C THR A 27 -1.93 9.46 7.14
N TYR A 28 -0.65 9.51 6.79
CA TYR A 28 0.46 8.92 7.53
C TYR A 28 1.42 10.01 8.00
N TYR A 29 2.51 9.62 8.66
CA TYR A 29 3.55 10.56 9.10
C TYR A 29 4.12 11.37 7.93
N SER A 30 4.49 12.61 8.24
CA SER A 30 5.14 13.50 7.28
C SER A 30 6.54 12.99 6.95
N THR A 31 6.90 13.07 5.67
CA THR A 31 8.22 12.73 5.16
C THR A 31 8.84 13.93 4.47
N PRO A 32 10.18 14.02 4.36
CA PRO A 32 10.82 15.09 3.59
C PRO A 32 10.31 15.21 2.15
N ARG A 33 9.94 14.10 1.51
CA ARG A 33 9.38 14.09 0.15
C ARG A 33 7.96 14.64 0.11
N PHE A 34 7.15 14.34 1.13
CA PHE A 34 5.81 14.91 1.25
C PHE A 34 5.88 16.43 1.49
N GLU A 35 6.76 16.89 2.37
CA GLU A 35 6.92 18.33 2.64
C GLU A 35 7.51 19.10 1.44
N ALA A 36 8.46 18.50 0.70
CA ALA A 36 8.97 19.06 -0.55
C ALA A 36 7.85 19.23 -1.57
N TRP A 37 7.08 18.16 -1.82
CA TRP A 37 5.94 18.21 -2.74
C TRP A 37 4.88 19.22 -2.30
N ARG A 38 4.58 19.27 -1.01
CA ARG A 38 3.65 20.24 -0.42
C ARG A 38 4.12 21.69 -0.59
N SER A 39 5.44 21.90 -0.64
CA SER A 39 6.06 23.20 -0.89
C SER A 39 6.12 23.57 -2.38
N GLY A 40 5.65 22.68 -3.28
CA GLY A 40 5.61 22.90 -4.73
C GLY A 40 6.71 22.19 -5.51
N ASP A 41 7.55 21.38 -4.87
CA ASP A 41 8.57 20.61 -5.59
C ASP A 41 7.91 19.47 -6.37
N GLU A 42 8.10 19.47 -7.69
CA GLU A 42 7.62 18.40 -8.55
C GLU A 42 8.68 17.31 -8.72
N VAL A 43 8.21 16.06 -8.85
CA VAL A 43 9.08 14.95 -9.24
C VAL A 43 9.47 15.12 -10.71
N ASP A 44 10.78 15.08 -10.98
CA ASP A 44 11.28 14.92 -12.34
C ASP A 44 11.01 13.48 -12.82
N TRP A 45 9.86 13.29 -13.45
CA TRP A 45 9.46 11.99 -13.97
C TRP A 45 10.31 11.51 -15.15
N ALA A 46 11.13 12.38 -15.77
CA ALA A 46 12.05 11.97 -16.83
C ALA A 46 13.33 11.35 -16.25
N ASP A 47 13.76 11.75 -15.06
CA ASP A 47 14.86 11.13 -14.33
C ASP A 47 14.36 10.07 -13.35
N ARG A 48 14.40 8.80 -13.78
CA ARG A 48 14.04 7.65 -12.94
C ARG A 48 14.78 7.63 -11.61
N SER A 49 16.04 8.07 -11.55
CA SER A 49 16.82 8.03 -10.31
C SER A 49 16.30 8.99 -9.24
N ALA A 50 15.54 10.03 -9.62
CA ALA A 50 14.98 11.02 -8.70
C ALA A 50 13.81 10.48 -7.87
N TRP A 51 13.09 9.47 -8.37
CA TRP A 51 11.87 8.96 -7.73
C TRP A 51 11.85 7.44 -7.51
N TRP A 52 12.71 6.69 -8.20
CA TRP A 52 12.91 5.27 -7.95
C TRP A 52 13.59 5.07 -6.60
N GLN A 53 13.20 4.03 -5.86
CA GLN A 53 13.60 3.82 -4.46
C GLN A 53 13.80 2.32 -4.24
N PRO A 54 14.49 1.90 -3.15
CA PRO A 54 14.69 0.48 -2.84
C PRO A 54 13.38 -0.32 -2.75
N PHE A 55 12.28 0.33 -2.36
CA PHE A 55 10.94 -0.25 -2.40
C PHE A 55 10.55 -0.68 -3.83
N HIS A 56 10.75 0.20 -4.82
CA HIS A 56 10.44 -0.07 -6.22
C HIS A 56 11.32 -1.17 -6.80
N ASP A 57 12.60 -1.25 -6.40
CA ASP A 57 13.48 -2.38 -6.75
C ASP A 57 12.93 -3.71 -6.25
N ALA A 58 12.47 -3.76 -5.00
CA ALA A 58 11.92 -4.98 -4.41
C ALA A 58 10.63 -5.43 -5.11
N VAL A 59 9.75 -4.49 -5.46
CA VAL A 59 8.53 -4.76 -6.24
C VAL A 59 8.88 -5.27 -7.63
N ALA A 60 9.71 -4.55 -8.38
CA ALA A 60 10.09 -4.95 -9.74
C ALA A 60 10.76 -6.33 -9.76
N ALA A 61 11.58 -6.63 -8.75
CA ALA A 61 12.18 -7.95 -8.57
C ALA A 61 11.15 -9.04 -8.24
N ALA A 62 10.07 -8.75 -7.54
CA ALA A 62 9.00 -9.71 -7.26
C ALA A 62 8.16 -9.98 -8.52
N VAL A 63 7.78 -8.91 -9.22
CA VAL A 63 7.02 -9.00 -10.47
C VAL A 63 7.79 -9.77 -11.53
N SER A 64 9.10 -9.57 -11.66
CA SER A 64 9.94 -10.32 -12.62
C SER A 64 10.03 -11.83 -12.31
N ARG A 65 9.80 -12.23 -11.05
CA ARG A 65 9.68 -13.64 -10.65
C ARG A 65 8.27 -14.21 -10.87
N GLY A 66 7.32 -13.40 -11.32
CA GLY A 66 5.92 -13.79 -11.56
C GLY A 66 4.98 -13.56 -10.37
N VAL A 67 5.42 -12.84 -9.33
CA VAL A 67 4.55 -12.49 -8.19
C VAL A 67 3.57 -11.40 -8.59
N THR A 68 2.28 -11.60 -8.34
CA THR A 68 1.25 -10.58 -8.53
C THR A 68 1.24 -9.61 -7.35
N VAL A 69 1.65 -8.35 -7.58
CA VAL A 69 1.68 -7.31 -6.53
C VAL A 69 0.51 -6.36 -6.71
N ARG A 70 -0.36 -6.27 -5.71
CA ARG A 70 -1.58 -5.43 -5.76
C ARG A 70 -1.70 -4.52 -4.55
N ARG A 71 -2.20 -3.31 -4.74
CA ARG A 71 -2.46 -2.35 -3.67
C ARG A 71 -3.85 -1.76 -3.78
N ALA A 72 -4.61 -1.80 -2.70
CA ALA A 72 -5.90 -1.16 -2.60
C ALA A 72 -5.87 -0.09 -1.52
N ARG A 73 -6.35 1.11 -1.86
CA ARG A 73 -6.49 2.23 -0.93
C ARG A 73 -7.94 2.58 -0.71
N VAL A 74 -8.41 2.58 0.54
CA VAL A 74 -9.73 3.07 0.91
C VAL A 74 -9.58 4.50 1.43
N VAL A 75 -10.17 5.48 0.73
CA VAL A 75 -9.89 6.91 0.95
C VAL A 75 -11.15 7.74 1.20
N SER A 76 -11.05 8.77 2.04
CA SER A 76 -12.08 9.82 2.18
C SER A 76 -12.15 10.68 0.92
N GLU A 77 -13.34 11.19 0.63
CA GLU A 77 -13.54 12.26 -0.34
C GLU A 77 -14.29 13.44 0.33
N PRO A 78 -13.87 14.69 0.12
CA PRO A 78 -12.66 15.12 -0.59
C PRO A 78 -11.37 14.59 0.06
N VAL A 79 -10.37 14.26 -0.77
CA VAL A 79 -9.12 13.65 -0.30
C VAL A 79 -8.24 14.65 0.46
N THR A 80 -7.40 14.14 1.36
CA THR A 80 -6.37 14.92 2.06
C THR A 80 -5.23 15.31 1.11
N GLU A 81 -4.41 16.29 1.51
CA GLU A 81 -3.16 16.59 0.78
C GLU A 81 -2.24 15.37 0.68
N TYR A 82 -2.22 14.53 1.71
CA TYR A 82 -1.42 13.31 1.73
C TYR A 82 -1.88 12.31 0.66
N VAL A 83 -3.18 12.06 0.54
CA VAL A 83 -3.73 11.18 -0.50
C VAL A 83 -3.51 11.78 -1.90
N ARG A 84 -3.56 13.12 -2.07
CA ARG A 84 -3.16 13.75 -3.34
C ARG A 84 -1.72 13.45 -3.70
N TRP A 85 -0.82 13.55 -2.73
CA TRP A 85 0.59 13.21 -2.91
C TRP A 85 0.81 11.72 -3.22
N GLU A 86 0.13 10.82 -2.51
CA GLU A 86 0.21 9.38 -2.77
C GLU A 86 -0.31 9.02 -4.17
N HIS A 87 -1.42 9.65 -4.59
CA HIS A 87 -1.95 9.46 -5.93
C HIS A 87 -0.97 9.95 -6.99
N TYR A 88 -0.38 11.14 -6.80
CA TYR A 88 0.68 11.65 -7.67
C TYR A 88 1.89 10.70 -7.75
N LEU A 89 2.34 10.15 -6.62
CA LEU A 89 3.48 9.23 -6.57
C LEU A 89 3.18 7.81 -7.07
N THR A 90 1.91 7.42 -7.15
CA THR A 90 1.51 6.06 -7.54
C THR A 90 1.98 5.68 -8.94
N ARG A 91 2.31 6.65 -9.80
CA ARG A 91 3.04 6.40 -11.04
C ARG A 91 4.29 5.54 -10.83
N ALA A 92 5.06 5.79 -9.78
CA ALA A 92 6.27 5.01 -9.47
C ALA A 92 5.94 3.55 -9.08
N ASN A 93 4.85 3.32 -8.35
CA ASN A 93 4.38 1.98 -8.02
C ASN A 93 3.98 1.20 -9.27
N ILE A 94 3.27 1.84 -10.20
CA ILE A 94 2.85 1.23 -11.46
C ILE A 94 4.06 0.95 -12.36
N GLU A 95 5.01 1.87 -12.45
CA GLU A 95 6.26 1.64 -13.20
C GLU A 95 7.12 0.51 -12.58
N ALA A 96 6.97 0.22 -11.28
CA ALA A 96 7.55 -0.96 -10.64
C ALA A 96 6.78 -2.26 -10.89
N GLY A 97 5.55 -2.18 -11.39
CA GLY A 97 4.71 -3.32 -11.74
C GLY A 97 3.61 -3.63 -10.72
N GLU A 98 3.32 -2.76 -9.76
CA GLU A 98 2.10 -2.90 -8.94
C GLU A 98 0.84 -2.59 -9.74
N ASP A 99 -0.23 -3.35 -9.50
CA ASP A 99 -1.59 -2.95 -9.85
C ASP A 99 -2.20 -2.20 -8.64
N VAL A 100 -2.66 -0.97 -8.86
CA VAL A 100 -3.12 -0.09 -7.79
C VAL A 100 -4.56 0.37 -8.04
N ARG A 101 -5.41 0.22 -7.03
CA ARG A 101 -6.82 0.64 -7.06
C ARG A 101 -7.22 1.48 -5.85
N TRP A 102 -8.25 2.28 -6.04
CA TRP A 102 -8.75 3.28 -5.10
C TRP A 102 -10.24 3.07 -4.87
N LEU A 103 -10.64 2.91 -3.61
CA LEU A 103 -12.03 2.78 -3.20
C LEU A 103 -12.45 4.03 -2.42
N PRO A 104 -13.37 4.86 -2.95
CA PRO A 104 -14.04 5.87 -2.16
C PRO A 104 -14.71 5.25 -0.93
N ARG A 105 -14.42 5.78 0.26
CA ARG A 105 -14.94 5.24 1.52
C ARG A 105 -16.48 5.28 1.59
N SER A 106 -17.13 6.17 0.82
CA SER A 106 -18.58 6.21 0.62
C SER A 106 -19.16 4.92 0.01
N GLN A 107 -18.34 4.15 -0.72
CA GLN A 107 -18.71 2.86 -1.31
C GLN A 107 -18.33 1.66 -0.42
N ALA A 108 -17.62 1.90 0.68
CA ALA A 108 -17.14 0.85 1.59
C ALA A 108 -18.11 0.52 2.73
N THR A 109 -19.29 1.17 2.83
CA THR A 109 -20.23 1.03 3.98
C THR A 109 -20.64 -0.41 4.28
N ARG A 110 -20.69 -1.28 3.27
CA ARG A 110 -21.09 -2.70 3.42
C ARG A 110 -19.92 -3.64 3.64
N LEU A 111 -18.68 -3.13 3.64
CA LEU A 111 -17.48 -3.94 3.80
C LEU A 111 -17.11 -4.07 5.27
N LEU A 112 -16.72 -5.27 5.66
CA LEU A 112 -16.02 -5.49 6.93
C LEU A 112 -14.53 -5.36 6.66
N LEU A 113 -13.96 -4.23 7.06
CA LEU A 113 -12.55 -3.93 6.85
C LEU A 113 -11.75 -4.19 8.14
N PRO A 114 -10.55 -4.78 8.03
CA PRO A 114 -9.58 -4.76 9.11
C PRO A 114 -9.30 -3.32 9.52
N ALA A 115 -9.18 -3.07 10.83
CA ALA A 115 -8.92 -1.73 11.35
C ALA A 115 -7.46 -1.27 11.12
N ASN A 116 -6.57 -2.19 10.78
CA ASN A 116 -5.16 -1.93 10.52
C ASN A 116 -4.84 -2.18 9.05
N ASP A 117 -3.89 -1.41 8.54
CA ASP A 117 -3.30 -1.65 7.23
C ASP A 117 -2.40 -2.88 7.29
N TYR A 118 -2.22 -3.57 6.16
CA TYR A 118 -1.38 -4.78 6.13
C TYR A 118 -0.90 -5.10 4.73
N TRP A 119 0.26 -5.74 4.68
CA TRP A 119 0.64 -6.62 3.57
C TRP A 119 0.22 -8.06 3.88
N LEU A 120 -0.20 -8.79 2.85
CA LEU A 120 -0.42 -10.23 2.88
C LEU A 120 0.35 -10.88 1.72
N PHE A 121 1.24 -11.80 2.05
CA PHE A 121 2.10 -12.51 1.11
C PHE A 121 1.59 -13.95 0.94
N ASP A 122 1.37 -14.37 -0.30
CA ASP A 122 0.87 -15.69 -0.73
C ASP A 122 -0.37 -16.21 0.02
N GLY A 123 -1.16 -15.31 0.64
CA GLY A 123 -2.27 -15.71 1.51
C GLY A 123 -1.84 -16.49 2.77
N ARG A 124 -0.56 -16.42 3.16
CA ARG A 124 0.01 -17.26 4.24
C ARG A 124 0.73 -16.50 5.34
N LEU A 125 1.17 -15.27 5.06
CA LEU A 125 1.90 -14.43 6.01
C LEU A 125 1.46 -12.98 5.86
N ALA A 126 1.00 -12.37 6.94
CA ALA A 126 0.68 -10.96 6.98
C ALA A 126 1.76 -10.17 7.74
N ARG A 127 2.04 -8.96 7.26
CA ARG A 127 2.70 -7.89 8.01
C ARG A 127 1.67 -6.82 8.27
N ILE A 128 1.22 -6.71 9.52
CA ILE A 128 0.19 -5.80 9.97
C ILE A 128 0.86 -4.54 10.52
N HIS A 129 0.45 -3.38 10.02
CA HIS A 129 0.99 -2.09 10.40
C HIS A 129 0.19 -1.48 11.56
N HIS A 130 0.87 -1.17 12.67
CA HIS A 130 0.27 -0.48 13.80
C HIS A 130 0.70 0.98 13.77
N PHE A 131 -0.21 1.86 13.33
CA PHE A 131 0.04 3.30 13.26
C PHE A 131 -0.53 4.04 14.47
N ALA A 132 0.16 5.07 14.92
CA ALA A 132 -0.36 6.04 15.88
C ALA A 132 -1.48 6.89 15.24
N GLY A 133 -2.27 7.59 16.07
CA GLY A 133 -3.31 8.49 15.58
C GLY A 133 -2.78 9.55 14.61
N ALA A 134 -1.58 10.07 14.85
CA ALA A 134 -0.90 11.04 14.00
C ALA A 134 -0.27 10.45 12.71
N GLY A 135 -0.31 9.13 12.53
CA GLY A 135 0.18 8.45 11.33
C GLY A 135 1.58 7.85 11.44
N ASP A 136 2.30 8.06 12.55
CA ASP A 136 3.60 7.43 12.80
C ASP A 136 3.48 5.91 12.90
N LEU A 137 4.38 5.18 12.23
CA LEU A 137 4.49 3.74 12.40
C LEU A 137 5.03 3.43 13.80
N VAL A 138 4.22 2.77 14.62
CA VAL A 138 4.61 2.36 15.99
C VAL A 138 5.32 1.03 15.95
N ARG A 139 4.75 0.04 15.26
CA ARG A 139 5.34 -1.28 15.09
C ARG A 139 4.71 -2.01 13.91
N ASP A 140 5.43 -3.02 13.46
CA ASP A 140 4.90 -4.05 12.60
C ASP A 140 4.71 -5.35 13.38
N GLU A 141 3.67 -6.09 13.03
CA GLU A 141 3.38 -7.41 13.56
C GLU A 141 3.34 -8.42 12.43
N LEU A 142 4.00 -9.57 12.61
CA LEU A 142 3.85 -10.69 11.71
C LEU A 142 2.81 -11.66 12.26
N ALA A 143 1.93 -12.13 11.38
CA ALA A 143 0.93 -13.14 11.71
C ALA A 143 0.78 -14.14 10.55
N ASP A 144 0.60 -15.42 10.90
CA ASP A 144 0.47 -16.53 9.95
C ASP A 144 -0.69 -17.49 10.32
N ASP A 145 -1.55 -17.10 11.27
CA ASP A 145 -2.76 -17.87 11.62
C ASP A 145 -3.66 -18.03 10.39
N PRO A 146 -3.97 -19.27 9.94
CA PRO A 146 -4.76 -19.49 8.73
C PRO A 146 -6.15 -18.86 8.77
N GLY A 147 -6.77 -18.80 9.96
CA GLY A 147 -8.08 -18.16 10.14
C GLY A 147 -8.02 -16.66 9.83
N LEU A 148 -7.04 -15.98 10.41
CA LEU A 148 -6.77 -14.56 10.11
C LEU A 148 -6.37 -14.35 8.64
N MET A 149 -5.51 -15.20 8.05
CA MET A 149 -5.09 -15.03 6.66
C MET A 149 -6.27 -15.08 5.68
N GLY A 150 -7.22 -15.99 5.92
CA GLY A 150 -8.47 -16.06 5.14
C GLY A 150 -9.28 -14.77 5.26
N GLN A 151 -9.44 -14.23 6.48
CA GLN A 151 -10.17 -12.97 6.69
C GLN A 151 -9.51 -11.78 6.00
N LEU A 152 -8.18 -11.68 6.07
CA LEU A 152 -7.43 -10.61 5.40
C LEU A 152 -7.46 -10.75 3.87
N ALA A 153 -7.41 -11.97 3.33
CA ALA A 153 -7.56 -12.22 1.91
C ALA A 153 -8.96 -11.81 1.43
N ASP A 154 -10.01 -12.27 2.12
CA ASP A 154 -11.40 -11.95 1.77
C ASP A 154 -11.70 -10.46 1.85
N ALA A 155 -11.18 -9.77 2.86
CA ALA A 155 -11.32 -8.32 3.00
C ALA A 155 -10.64 -7.58 1.84
N PHE A 156 -9.42 -8.00 1.46
CA PHE A 156 -8.70 -7.40 0.34
C PHE A 156 -9.48 -7.56 -0.96
N GLU A 157 -9.95 -8.77 -1.29
CA GLU A 157 -10.69 -9.03 -2.53
C GLU A 157 -12.03 -8.28 -2.60
N GLN A 158 -12.73 -8.13 -1.47
CA GLN A 158 -13.95 -7.32 -1.42
C GLN A 158 -13.69 -5.84 -1.75
N VAL A 159 -12.61 -5.28 -1.21
CA VAL A 159 -12.17 -3.91 -1.59
C VAL A 159 -11.76 -3.88 -3.05
N TRP A 160 -10.92 -4.82 -3.48
CA TRP A 160 -10.35 -4.88 -4.83
C TRP A 160 -11.41 -4.91 -5.94
N ASN A 161 -12.49 -5.66 -5.72
CA ASN A 161 -13.59 -5.81 -6.67
C ASN A 161 -14.44 -4.55 -6.82
N LEU A 162 -14.47 -3.67 -5.82
CA LEU A 162 -15.20 -2.40 -5.85
C LEU A 162 -14.30 -1.20 -6.19
N ALA A 163 -13.00 -1.34 -6.00
CA ALA A 163 -12.03 -0.27 -6.18
C ALA A 163 -11.82 0.06 -7.68
N ILE A 164 -11.63 1.34 -7.94
CA ILE A 164 -11.42 1.92 -9.28
C ILE A 164 -9.93 1.86 -9.61
N THR A 165 -9.56 1.53 -10.84
CA THR A 165 -8.14 1.50 -11.26
C THR A 165 -7.52 2.90 -11.17
N HIS A 166 -6.21 2.97 -10.92
CA HIS A 166 -5.53 4.25 -10.74
C HIS A 166 -5.69 5.21 -11.94
N ASP A 167 -5.68 4.70 -13.17
CA ASP A 167 -5.86 5.50 -14.38
C ASP A 167 -7.28 6.07 -14.53
N GLU A 168 -8.29 5.40 -13.98
CA GLU A 168 -9.69 5.85 -13.99
C GLU A 168 -10.03 6.72 -12.78
N TYR A 169 -9.41 6.48 -11.63
CA TYR A 169 -9.68 7.23 -10.40
C TYR A 169 -9.15 8.67 -10.48
N LYS A 170 -10.06 9.64 -10.54
CA LYS A 170 -9.74 11.07 -10.56
C LYS A 170 -10.04 11.70 -9.22
N ILE A 171 -9.02 12.32 -8.63
CA ILE A 171 -9.18 13.16 -7.45
C ILE A 171 -9.94 14.42 -7.85
N GLN A 172 -10.98 14.74 -7.07
CA GLN A 172 -11.75 15.97 -7.16
C GLN A 172 -11.09 17.14 -6.41
#